data_AF-A0A2S3GRC5-F1
#
_entry.id   AF-A0A2S3GRC5-F1
#
_cell.length_a   1.000
_cell.length_b   1.000
_cell.length_c   1.000
_cell.angle_alpha   90.00
_cell.angle_beta   90.00
_cell.angle_gamma   90.00
#
_symmetry.space_group_name_H-M   'P 1'
#
loop_
_entity.id
_entity.type
_entity.pdbx_description
1 polymer ?
#
loop_
_entity_poly.entity_id
_entity_poly.type
_entity_poly.pdbx_seq_one_letter_code
_entity_poly.pdbx_strand_id
1 'polypeptide(L)'
;MCRAMDGILHPDVTNDPSKDPSETHSYSRRSGLSFAVGGAASANKQSAAIPATRPITRAELSNKFRDHFGYTLDIRPSGIPHKDAGQGLFLSGEANVGAVLAIYPGVIYSPAYYRYIPGYPRIDACNNYLITRYDGTIIDAKPWSLGGETRELWDGSYLVDHNAVPPKGSENNSDRVWRMLSKPLEKNMRENFGEVLERRNPLAFGHFANHPPKGSSPNVMICPYDFPLSEKNMRVYIPNITFGGEEPIKMKRFGSFYFKSGSSDNQAGDSLVLKTLVLGTDKLLK
;
A
#
# COMPACT_ATOMS: atom_id res chain seq x y z
N MET A 1 13.46 4.09 -9.27
CA MET A 1 12.32 4.82 -8.66
C MET A 1 12.71 5.54 -7.38
N CYS A 2 12.99 4.84 -6.27
CA CYS A 2 13.15 5.47 -4.95
C CYS A 2 14.20 6.60 -4.91
N ARG A 3 15.40 6.39 -5.47
CA ARG A 3 16.43 7.45 -5.57
C ARG A 3 15.98 8.71 -6.30
N ALA A 4 15.16 8.57 -7.34
CA ALA A 4 14.62 9.71 -8.08
C ALA A 4 13.55 10.44 -7.24
N MET A 5 12.66 9.68 -6.60
CA MET A 5 11.68 10.23 -5.65
C MET A 5 12.37 10.94 -4.49
N ASP A 6 13.49 10.41 -3.99
CA ASP A 6 14.30 11.03 -2.96
C ASP A 6 14.84 12.37 -3.43
N GLY A 7 15.46 12.43 -4.61
CA GLY A 7 16.00 13.67 -5.19
C GLY A 7 14.92 14.73 -5.47
N ILE A 8 13.69 14.32 -5.77
CA ILE A 8 12.57 15.23 -5.96
C ILE A 8 12.04 15.75 -4.61
N LEU A 9 11.88 14.87 -3.62
CA LEU A 9 11.10 15.14 -2.40
C LEU A 9 11.94 15.56 -1.19
N HIS A 10 13.22 15.23 -1.12
CA HIS A 10 14.05 15.67 0.00
C HIS A 10 14.30 17.17 -0.07
N PRO A 11 14.17 17.90 1.05
CA PRO A 11 14.56 19.30 1.11
C PRO A 11 16.05 19.43 0.81
N ASP A 12 16.44 20.49 0.09
CA ASP A 12 17.86 20.80 -0.05
C ASP A 12 18.41 21.18 1.32
N VAL A 13 19.54 20.57 1.70
CA VAL A 13 20.21 20.81 3.00
C VAL A 13 20.81 22.23 3.08
N THR A 14 20.60 23.09 2.07
CA THR A 14 21.31 24.35 1.91
C THR A 14 20.66 25.59 2.51
N ASN A 15 19.49 25.52 3.14
CA ASN A 15 18.89 26.68 3.81
C ASN A 15 18.42 26.34 5.22
N ASP A 16 19.38 26.08 6.10
CA ASP A 16 19.17 26.21 7.54
C ASP A 16 19.71 27.59 7.97
N PRO A 17 18.85 28.56 8.33
CA PRO A 17 19.30 29.86 8.85
C PRO A 17 19.94 29.75 10.24
N SER A 18 20.04 28.55 10.83
CA SER A 18 20.58 28.34 12.18
C SER A 18 22.04 27.89 12.25
N LYS A 19 22.77 27.83 11.13
CA LYS A 19 24.22 27.55 11.16
C LYS A 19 25.05 28.83 11.17
N ASP A 20 25.10 29.47 12.33
CA ASP A 20 26.24 30.30 12.70
C ASP A 20 27.36 29.42 13.31
N PRO A 21 28.64 29.65 12.97
CA PRO A 21 29.76 28.96 13.59
C PRO A 21 30.23 29.76 14.81
N SER A 22 29.91 29.34 16.02
CA SER A 22 30.73 29.72 17.18
C SER A 22 30.69 28.69 18.30
N GLU A 23 31.88 28.38 18.76
CA GLU A 23 32.23 27.48 19.85
C GLU A 23 31.62 27.94 21.18
N THR A 24 31.25 27.00 22.05
CA THR A 24 31.89 26.89 23.38
C THR A 24 31.39 25.66 24.15
N HIS A 25 32.35 24.99 24.77
CA HIS A 25 32.19 23.90 25.71
C HIS A 25 31.22 24.24 26.84
N SER A 26 30.28 23.33 27.13
CA SER A 26 29.84 23.11 28.51
C SER A 26 29.48 21.64 28.74
N TYR A 27 30.27 21.00 29.61
CA TYR A 27 29.96 19.69 30.16
C TYR A 27 28.78 19.85 31.13
N SER A 28 27.69 19.13 30.88
CA SER A 28 26.62 18.92 31.85
C SER A 28 26.51 17.43 32.21
N ARG A 29 26.34 17.19 33.51
CA ARG A 29 26.74 16.02 34.26
C ARG A 29 25.81 14.82 34.07
N ARG A 30 26.41 13.63 34.04
CA ARG A 30 25.77 12.35 34.33
C ARG A 30 25.10 12.39 35.71
N SER A 31 23.80 12.12 35.76
CA SER A 31 23.15 11.55 36.95
C SER A 31 22.65 10.15 36.60
N GLY A 32 23.14 9.18 37.37
CA GLY A 32 22.76 7.77 37.26
C GLY A 32 21.51 7.43 38.07
N LEU A 33 21.06 6.20 37.84
CA LEU A 33 20.03 5.43 38.56
C LEU A 33 18.58 5.64 38.12
N SER A 34 18.12 4.75 37.23
CA SER A 34 16.78 4.14 37.34
C SER A 34 16.69 2.83 36.53
N PHE A 35 16.66 1.74 37.30
CA PHE A 35 16.04 0.42 37.08
C PHE A 35 15.85 -0.15 35.67
N ALA A 36 16.56 -1.25 35.43
CA ALA A 36 16.22 -2.24 34.41
C ALA A 36 14.90 -2.95 34.77
N VAL A 37 13.92 -2.87 33.87
CA VAL A 37 12.82 -3.83 33.79
C VAL A 37 12.70 -4.23 32.32
N GLY A 38 12.98 -5.50 32.04
CA GLY A 38 12.76 -6.12 30.74
C GLY A 38 11.27 -6.18 30.43
N GLY A 39 10.89 -5.69 29.26
CA GLY A 39 9.55 -5.76 28.71
C GLY A 39 9.63 -5.55 27.21
N ALA A 40 9.05 -6.47 26.45
CA ALA A 40 9.13 -6.56 25.00
C ALA A 40 8.94 -5.19 24.31
N ALA A 41 9.84 -4.89 23.37
CA ALA A 41 9.81 -3.70 22.54
C ALA A 41 8.60 -3.73 21.58
N SER A 42 7.42 -3.36 22.08
CA SER A 42 6.38 -2.79 21.23
C SER A 42 6.67 -1.29 21.13
N ALA A 43 7.59 -0.94 20.24
CA ALA A 43 7.90 0.46 19.95
C ALA A 43 6.63 1.14 19.45
N ASN A 44 6.16 2.13 20.22
CA ASN A 44 5.00 2.95 19.91
C ASN A 44 5.29 3.77 18.63
N LYS A 45 4.94 3.23 17.45
CA LYS A 45 5.21 3.85 16.12
C LYS A 45 4.54 5.22 15.95
N GLN A 46 3.58 5.57 16.79
CA GLN A 46 2.85 6.84 16.75
C GLN A 46 3.70 8.06 17.15
N SER A 47 4.83 7.86 17.82
CA SER A 47 5.71 8.95 18.30
C SER A 47 6.88 9.29 17.37
N ALA A 48 7.08 8.55 16.26
CA ALA A 48 8.13 8.86 15.32
C ALA A 48 7.70 10.05 14.44
N ALA A 49 8.43 11.17 14.51
CA ALA A 49 8.16 12.32 13.67
C ALA A 49 8.18 11.92 12.18
N ILE A 50 7.10 12.21 11.47
CA ILE A 50 6.99 11.95 10.03
C ILE A 50 8.07 12.79 9.33
N PRO A 51 9.01 12.16 8.57
CA PRO A 51 10.08 12.91 7.94
C PRO A 51 9.54 13.93 6.94
N ALA A 52 9.93 15.20 7.12
CA ALA A 52 9.49 16.29 6.25
C ALA A 52 9.96 16.07 4.81
N THR A 53 9.07 16.40 3.87
CA THR A 53 9.35 16.44 2.42
C THR A 53 9.14 17.85 1.92
N ARG A 54 9.72 18.18 0.77
CA ARG A 54 9.40 19.42 0.05
C ARG A 54 7.88 19.60 -0.10
N PRO A 55 7.37 20.83 0.10
CA PRO A 55 5.94 21.14 0.01
C PRO A 55 5.51 21.28 -1.45
N ILE A 56 5.69 20.22 -2.23
CA ILE A 56 5.23 20.14 -3.63
C ILE A 56 3.91 19.39 -3.71
N THR A 57 3.06 19.80 -4.64
CA THR A 57 1.79 19.15 -4.95
C THR A 57 2.01 17.80 -5.63
N ARG A 58 0.98 16.94 -5.62
CA ARG A 58 1.02 15.68 -6.39
C ARG A 58 1.26 15.92 -7.88
N ALA A 59 0.64 16.96 -8.46
CA ALA A 59 0.81 17.28 -9.88
C ALA A 59 2.25 17.69 -10.22
N GLU A 60 2.88 18.51 -9.37
CA GLU A 60 4.29 18.88 -9.52
C GLU A 60 5.22 17.67 -9.36
N LEU A 61 4.93 16.79 -8.40
CA LEU A 61 5.68 15.54 -8.23
C LEU A 61 5.55 14.64 -9.46
N SER A 62 4.35 14.47 -10.02
CA SER A 62 4.12 13.72 -11.26
C SER A 62 4.87 14.32 -12.45
N ASN A 63 4.88 15.65 -12.59
CA ASN A 63 5.64 16.32 -13.65
C ASN A 63 7.15 16.09 -13.50
N LYS A 64 7.70 16.29 -12.30
CA LYS A 64 9.13 16.02 -12.03
C LYS A 64 9.46 14.54 -12.23
N PHE A 65 8.56 13.64 -11.84
CA PHE A 65 8.71 12.21 -12.09
C PHE A 65 8.78 11.91 -13.60
N ARG A 66 7.89 12.51 -14.40
CA ARG A 66 7.93 12.39 -15.86
C ARG A 66 9.25 12.88 -16.44
N ASP A 67 9.79 13.99 -15.94
CA ASP A 67 11.08 14.52 -16.42
C ASP A 67 12.24 13.52 -16.19
N HIS A 68 12.15 12.68 -15.16
CA HIS A 68 13.15 11.65 -14.85
C HIS A 68 12.93 10.31 -15.59
N PHE A 69 11.67 9.90 -15.82
CA PHE A 69 11.34 8.57 -16.33
C PHE A 69 10.76 8.56 -17.75
N GLY A 70 10.49 9.72 -18.34
CA GLY A 70 9.88 9.88 -19.67
C GLY A 70 8.35 9.76 -19.68
N TYR A 71 7.73 9.31 -18.59
CA TYR A 71 6.28 9.18 -18.46
C TYR A 71 5.78 9.44 -17.03
N THR A 72 4.48 9.73 -16.92
CA THR A 72 3.70 9.70 -15.68
C THR A 72 2.32 9.09 -15.96
N LEU A 73 1.52 8.88 -14.91
CA LEU A 73 0.15 8.41 -15.00
C LEU A 73 -0.85 9.52 -14.70
N ASP A 74 -1.98 9.48 -15.40
CA ASP A 74 -3.12 10.36 -15.20
C ASP A 74 -4.41 9.55 -15.06
N ILE A 75 -5.26 9.96 -14.11
CA ILE A 75 -6.63 9.45 -13.98
C ILE A 75 -7.57 10.35 -14.76
N ARG A 76 -8.32 9.77 -15.70
CA ARG A 76 -9.31 10.50 -16.52
C ARG A 76 -10.55 9.63 -16.72
N PRO A 77 -11.69 10.21 -17.15
CA PRO A 77 -12.84 9.42 -17.57
C PRO A 77 -12.43 8.34 -18.57
N SER A 78 -12.92 7.12 -18.38
CA SER A 78 -12.59 5.99 -19.23
C SER A 78 -13.09 6.22 -20.66
N GLY A 79 -12.27 5.89 -21.66
CA GLY A 79 -12.67 5.90 -23.07
C GLY A 79 -13.52 4.70 -23.47
N ILE A 80 -13.75 3.74 -22.57
CA ILE A 80 -14.55 2.55 -22.83
C ILE A 80 -16.04 2.96 -22.80
N PRO A 81 -16.81 2.71 -23.87
CA PRO A 81 -18.23 3.07 -23.93
C PRO A 81 -19.08 2.08 -23.11
N HIS A 82 -18.94 2.12 -21.79
CA HIS A 82 -19.70 1.30 -20.85
C HIS A 82 -20.07 2.13 -19.62
N LYS A 83 -21.33 2.01 -19.16
CA LYS A 83 -21.86 2.78 -18.03
C LYS A 83 -21.05 2.62 -16.74
N ASP A 84 -20.44 1.46 -16.55
CA ASP A 84 -19.66 1.13 -15.37
C ASP A 84 -18.14 1.33 -15.58
N ALA A 85 -17.71 1.89 -16.73
CA ALA A 85 -16.28 2.08 -17.02
C ALA A 85 -15.61 3.15 -16.15
N GLY A 86 -16.40 4.09 -15.59
CA GLY A 86 -15.93 5.09 -14.63
C GLY A 86 -14.68 5.84 -15.06
N GLN A 87 -13.63 5.76 -14.24
CA GLN A 87 -12.32 6.35 -14.52
C GLN A 87 -11.38 5.30 -15.12
N GLY A 88 -10.37 5.74 -15.87
CA GLY A 88 -9.31 4.93 -16.41
C GLY A 88 -7.94 5.50 -16.12
N LEU A 89 -6.95 4.62 -16.17
CA LEU A 89 -5.54 4.96 -16.07
C LEU A 89 -4.94 5.24 -17.45
N PHE A 90 -4.31 6.40 -17.60
CA PHE A 90 -3.68 6.82 -18.84
C PHE A 90 -2.21 7.11 -18.63
N LEU A 91 -1.41 6.80 -19.65
CA LEU A 91 -0.01 7.21 -19.73
C LEU A 91 0.07 8.64 -20.27
N SER A 92 1.01 9.43 -19.75
CA SER A 92 1.40 10.72 -20.26
C SER A 92 2.91 10.75 -20.45
N GLY A 93 3.36 10.73 -21.71
CA GLY A 93 4.76 10.54 -22.09
C GLY A 93 4.98 9.19 -22.77
N GLU A 94 6.22 8.70 -22.77
CA GLU A 94 6.60 7.47 -23.46
C GLU A 94 7.19 6.46 -22.48
N ALA A 95 6.65 5.24 -22.45
CA ALA A 95 7.11 4.16 -21.59
C ALA A 95 7.67 3.01 -22.42
N ASN A 96 8.95 2.71 -22.20
CA ASN A 96 9.67 1.65 -22.90
C ASN A 96 9.17 0.25 -22.54
N VAL A 97 9.43 -0.71 -23.42
CA VAL A 97 9.21 -2.14 -23.16
C VAL A 97 9.87 -2.54 -21.84
N GLY A 98 9.14 -3.25 -20.97
CA GLY A 98 9.59 -3.69 -19.66
C GLY A 98 9.48 -2.63 -18.55
N ALA A 99 9.00 -1.42 -18.84
CA ALA A 99 8.81 -0.40 -17.82
C ALA A 99 7.72 -0.80 -16.82
N VAL A 100 7.96 -0.49 -15.54
CA VAL A 100 6.95 -0.60 -14.48
C VAL A 100 6.07 0.64 -14.51
N LEU A 101 4.87 0.49 -15.04
CA LEU A 101 3.93 1.60 -15.23
C LEU A 101 3.24 2.01 -13.95
N ALA A 102 2.77 1.06 -13.15
CA ALA A 102 1.99 1.35 -11.94
C ALA A 102 2.20 0.29 -10.87
N ILE A 103 1.91 0.65 -9.63
CA ILE A 103 1.80 -0.27 -8.50
C ILE A 103 0.32 -0.36 -8.13
N TYR A 104 -0.18 -1.56 -7.83
CA TYR A 104 -1.50 -1.76 -7.27
C TYR A 104 -1.45 -1.44 -5.78
N PRO A 105 -1.95 -0.28 -5.34
CA PRO A 105 -1.80 0.15 -3.96
C PRO A 105 -2.81 -0.56 -3.07
N GLY A 106 -2.74 -0.37 -1.77
CA GLY A 106 -3.81 -0.83 -0.87
C GLY A 106 -3.36 -1.65 0.32
N VAL A 107 -4.36 -2.17 1.04
CA VAL A 107 -4.16 -3.04 2.19
C VAL A 107 -4.00 -4.48 1.71
N ILE A 108 -2.93 -5.13 2.14
CA ILE A 108 -2.59 -6.51 1.82
C ILE A 108 -3.16 -7.41 2.92
N TYR A 109 -3.99 -8.36 2.53
CA TYR A 109 -4.55 -9.40 3.38
C TYR A 109 -3.97 -10.75 2.98
N SER A 110 -3.21 -11.35 3.88
CA SER A 110 -2.91 -12.78 3.76
C SER A 110 -4.19 -13.60 3.99
N PRO A 111 -4.24 -14.87 3.56
CA PRO A 111 -5.40 -15.73 3.79
C PRO A 111 -5.85 -15.83 5.25
N ALA A 112 -4.96 -15.53 6.22
CA ALA A 112 -5.25 -15.59 7.65
C ALA A 112 -6.24 -14.48 8.07
N TYR A 113 -6.29 -13.41 7.28
CA TYR A 113 -7.00 -12.19 7.59
C TYR A 113 -8.21 -11.92 6.68
N TYR A 114 -8.61 -12.85 5.81
CA TYR A 114 -9.78 -12.68 4.94
C TYR A 114 -11.05 -12.22 5.67
N ARG A 115 -11.29 -12.74 6.88
CA ARG A 115 -12.45 -12.39 7.70
C ARG A 115 -12.50 -10.91 8.14
N TYR A 116 -11.40 -10.18 7.97
CA TYR A 116 -11.28 -8.76 8.30
C TYR A 116 -11.37 -7.86 7.07
N ILE A 117 -11.46 -8.44 5.87
CA ILE A 117 -11.74 -7.66 4.66
C ILE A 117 -13.18 -7.13 4.76
N PRO A 118 -13.40 -5.82 4.58
CA PRO A 118 -14.74 -5.26 4.61
C PRO A 118 -15.68 -5.94 3.62
N GLY A 119 -16.89 -6.28 4.07
CA GLY A 119 -17.88 -7.01 3.27
C GLY A 119 -17.78 -8.53 3.33
N TYR A 120 -16.83 -9.11 4.06
CA TYR A 120 -16.69 -10.57 4.18
C TYR A 120 -18.00 -11.26 4.65
N PRO A 121 -18.41 -12.38 4.01
CA PRO A 121 -17.69 -13.12 2.97
C PRO A 121 -17.85 -12.56 1.54
N ARG A 122 -18.81 -11.67 1.31
CA ARG A 122 -19.11 -11.07 0.00
C ARG A 122 -18.31 -9.78 -0.23
N ILE A 123 -16.99 -9.92 -0.18
CA ILE A 123 -16.05 -8.80 -0.24
C ILE A 123 -16.13 -8.02 -1.57
N ASP A 124 -16.53 -8.68 -2.65
CA ASP A 124 -16.64 -8.14 -4.01
C ASP A 124 -17.94 -7.36 -4.26
N ALA A 125 -19.00 -7.63 -3.49
CA ALA A 125 -20.33 -7.04 -3.72
C ALA A 125 -20.34 -5.50 -3.71
N CYS A 126 -19.44 -4.88 -2.96
CA CYS A 126 -19.35 -3.42 -2.83
C CYS A 126 -17.91 -2.91 -3.05
N ASN A 127 -16.99 -3.75 -3.53
CA ASN A 127 -15.59 -3.40 -3.71
C ASN A 127 -15.01 -3.94 -5.02
N ASN A 128 -14.95 -3.06 -6.02
CA ASN A 128 -14.40 -3.37 -7.33
C ASN A 128 -12.86 -3.24 -7.39
N TYR A 129 -12.22 -2.90 -6.27
CA TYR A 129 -10.78 -2.62 -6.19
C TYR A 129 -10.03 -3.71 -5.43
N LEU A 130 -10.58 -4.92 -5.38
CA LEU A 130 -9.93 -6.11 -4.87
C LEU A 130 -9.22 -6.86 -5.99
N ILE A 131 -8.00 -7.30 -5.72
CA ILE A 131 -7.25 -8.18 -6.61
C ILE A 131 -6.58 -9.30 -5.80
N THR A 132 -6.52 -10.49 -6.39
CA THR A 132 -5.92 -11.67 -5.73
C THR A 132 -4.65 -12.08 -6.46
N ARG A 133 -3.57 -12.29 -5.70
CA ARG A 133 -2.32 -12.90 -6.18
C ARG A 133 -2.45 -14.42 -6.27
N TYR A 134 -1.54 -15.04 -7.00
CA TYR A 134 -1.49 -16.51 -7.15
C TYR A 134 -1.35 -17.26 -5.80
N ASP A 135 -0.69 -16.64 -4.82
CA ASP A 135 -0.46 -17.20 -3.49
C ASP A 135 -1.65 -17.01 -2.53
N GLY A 136 -2.78 -16.48 -3.02
CA GLY A 136 -3.97 -16.20 -2.22
C GLY A 136 -3.86 -14.91 -1.40
N THR A 137 -2.85 -14.08 -1.63
CA THR A 137 -2.84 -12.74 -1.01
C THR A 137 -3.85 -11.85 -1.72
N ILE A 138 -4.71 -11.16 -0.97
CA ILE A 138 -5.67 -10.18 -1.51
C ILE A 138 -5.14 -8.77 -1.26
N ILE A 139 -5.22 -7.89 -2.26
CA ILE A 139 -4.91 -6.46 -2.11
C ILE A 139 -6.21 -5.66 -2.31
N ASP A 140 -6.56 -4.85 -1.33
CA ASP A 140 -7.69 -3.92 -1.36
C ASP A 140 -7.21 -2.48 -1.59
N ALA A 141 -7.42 -1.97 -2.80
CA ALA A 141 -7.06 -0.60 -3.16
C ALA A 141 -8.14 0.43 -2.84
N LYS A 142 -9.36 0.03 -2.43
CA LYS A 142 -10.45 0.96 -2.13
C LYS A 142 -10.09 2.01 -1.07
N PRO A 143 -9.42 1.68 0.05
CA PRO A 143 -8.96 2.68 1.01
C PRO A 143 -7.87 3.62 0.46
N TRP A 144 -7.13 3.20 -0.57
CA TRP A 144 -6.09 4.05 -1.14
C TRP A 144 -6.71 5.23 -1.91
N SER A 145 -7.80 4.99 -2.63
CA SER A 145 -8.48 6.00 -3.47
C SER A 145 -7.46 6.65 -4.43
N LEU A 146 -7.42 7.98 -4.54
CA LEU A 146 -6.44 8.71 -5.35
C LEU A 146 -5.09 8.92 -4.64
N GLY A 147 -4.88 8.34 -3.47
CA GLY A 147 -3.74 8.67 -2.60
C GLY A 147 -4.05 9.87 -1.70
N GLY A 148 -3.06 10.73 -1.51
CA GLY A 148 -3.13 11.90 -0.63
C GLY A 148 -2.15 12.98 -1.06
N GLU A 149 -2.15 14.10 -0.36
CA GLU A 149 -1.38 15.30 -0.75
C GLU A 149 -0.05 15.42 -0.02
N THR A 150 0.25 14.54 0.94
CA THR A 150 1.48 14.60 1.72
C THR A 150 2.01 13.21 2.06
N ARG A 151 3.21 13.17 2.66
CA ARG A 151 3.69 11.99 3.36
C ARG A 151 3.01 11.92 4.72
N GLU A 152 2.31 10.82 5.00
CA GLU A 152 1.52 10.67 6.22
C GLU A 152 1.58 9.24 6.76
N LEU A 153 1.22 9.08 8.04
CA LEU A 153 0.95 7.77 8.62
C LEU A 153 -0.39 7.26 8.05
N TRP A 154 -0.33 6.22 7.24
CA TRP A 154 -1.52 5.64 6.59
C TRP A 154 -1.82 4.26 7.16
N ASP A 155 -3.02 4.09 7.70
CA ASP A 155 -3.51 2.85 8.31
C ASP A 155 -4.48 2.06 7.42
N GLY A 156 -4.68 2.52 6.17
CA GLY A 156 -5.57 1.85 5.22
C GLY A 156 -7.05 1.85 5.64
N SER A 157 -7.44 2.68 6.61
CA SER A 157 -8.83 2.79 6.99
C SER A 157 -9.62 3.67 6.03
N TYR A 158 -10.89 3.32 5.82
CA TYR A 158 -11.83 4.09 5.01
C TYR A 158 -13.25 3.92 5.53
N LEU A 159 -14.13 4.84 5.16
CA LEU A 159 -15.54 4.75 5.48
C LEU A 159 -16.16 3.62 4.65
N VAL A 160 -16.55 2.55 5.34
CA VAL A 160 -17.36 1.48 4.76
C VAL A 160 -18.81 1.91 4.89
N ASP A 161 -19.48 2.20 3.77
CA ASP A 161 -20.92 2.38 3.79
C ASP A 161 -21.60 1.02 4.01
N HIS A 162 -22.02 0.77 5.25
CA HIS A 162 -22.72 -0.46 5.62
C HIS A 162 -24.17 -0.48 5.10
N ASN A 163 -24.67 0.63 4.55
CA ASN A 163 -26.00 0.71 3.93
C ASN A 163 -25.98 0.32 2.45
N ALA A 164 -24.79 0.25 1.82
CA ALA A 164 -24.61 -0.26 0.46
C ALA A 164 -24.63 -1.80 0.38
N VAL A 165 -25.04 -2.48 1.45
CA VAL A 165 -25.25 -3.94 1.47
C VAL A 165 -26.34 -4.30 0.45
N PRO A 166 -26.15 -5.34 -0.38
CA PRO A 166 -27.15 -5.76 -1.35
C PRO A 166 -28.50 -6.00 -0.67
N PRO A 167 -29.63 -5.75 -1.35
CA PRO A 167 -30.95 -5.97 -0.78
C PRO A 167 -31.05 -7.41 -0.22
N LYS A 168 -31.75 -7.54 0.92
CA LYS A 168 -31.96 -8.76 1.75
C LYS A 168 -32.39 -10.06 1.03
N GLY A 169 -32.52 -10.07 -0.30
CA GLY A 169 -32.98 -11.22 -1.09
C GLY A 169 -31.91 -12.21 -1.55
N SER A 170 -30.62 -11.98 -1.27
CA SER A 170 -29.53 -12.82 -1.81
C SER A 170 -28.68 -13.53 -0.76
N GLU A 171 -28.81 -13.25 0.53
CA GLU A 171 -27.96 -13.87 1.56
C GLU A 171 -28.31 -15.34 1.81
N ASN A 172 -27.33 -16.22 1.58
CA ASN A 172 -27.47 -17.65 1.86
C ASN A 172 -27.21 -17.92 3.35
N ASN A 173 -27.65 -19.08 3.85
CA ASN A 173 -27.47 -19.42 5.28
C ASN A 173 -25.98 -19.48 5.68
N SER A 174 -25.10 -19.86 4.76
CA SER A 174 -23.64 -19.82 4.93
C SER A 174 -23.11 -18.41 5.18
N ASP A 175 -23.65 -17.41 4.49
CA ASP A 175 -23.15 -16.04 4.53
C ASP A 175 -23.48 -15.39 5.87
N ARG A 176 -24.63 -15.74 6.44
CA ARG A 176 -25.03 -15.33 7.79
C ARG A 176 -24.06 -15.87 8.84
N VAL A 177 -23.70 -17.16 8.75
CA VAL A 177 -22.72 -17.78 9.66
C VAL A 177 -21.36 -17.09 9.51
N TRP A 178 -20.90 -16.87 8.28
CA TRP A 178 -19.61 -16.20 8.03
C TRP A 178 -19.59 -14.74 8.48
N ARG A 179 -20.70 -14.00 8.36
CA ARG A 179 -20.83 -12.65 8.90
C ARG A 179 -20.84 -12.62 10.43
N MET A 180 -21.40 -13.63 11.09
CA MET A 180 -21.30 -13.73 12.55
C MET A 180 -19.86 -14.05 13.01
N LEU A 181 -19.06 -14.68 12.14
CA LEU A 181 -17.66 -15.02 12.39
C LEU A 181 -16.67 -13.94 11.91
N SER A 182 -17.14 -12.97 11.12
CA SER A 182 -16.32 -11.81 10.78
C SER A 182 -16.13 -10.97 12.03
N LYS A 183 -14.90 -10.55 12.25
CA LYS A 183 -14.58 -9.71 13.40
C LYS A 183 -14.56 -8.27 12.90
N PRO A 184 -15.43 -7.38 13.42
CA PRO A 184 -15.24 -5.96 13.24
C PRO A 184 -13.81 -5.62 13.65
N LEU A 185 -13.16 -4.76 12.88
CA LEU A 185 -11.83 -4.26 13.20
C LEU A 185 -11.88 -3.54 14.56
N GLU A 186 -11.46 -4.22 15.62
CA GLU A 186 -11.38 -3.63 16.95
C GLU A 186 -10.40 -2.46 16.94
N LYS A 187 -10.74 -1.36 17.63
CA LYS A 187 -9.95 -0.12 17.67
C LYS A 187 -8.49 -0.38 18.10
N ASN A 188 -8.25 -1.36 18.97
CA ASN A 188 -6.92 -1.76 19.42
C ASN A 188 -6.05 -2.38 18.31
N MET A 189 -6.65 -2.97 17.27
CA MET A 189 -5.90 -3.45 16.11
C MET A 189 -5.43 -2.30 15.23
N ARG A 190 -6.21 -1.20 15.09
CA ARG A 190 -5.83 -0.01 14.28
C ARG A 190 -4.52 0.63 14.71
N GLU A 191 -4.20 0.58 16.00
CA GLU A 191 -3.04 1.30 16.55
C GLU A 191 -1.69 0.70 16.12
N ASN A 192 -1.67 -0.53 15.58
CA ASN A 192 -0.44 -1.31 15.36
C ASN A 192 -0.04 -1.59 13.90
N PHE A 193 -0.84 -1.22 12.88
CA PHE A 193 -0.53 -1.58 11.46
C PHE A 193 -0.43 -0.41 10.47
N GLY A 194 -0.36 0.84 10.96
CA GLY A 194 -0.08 2.01 10.11
C GLY A 194 1.39 2.13 9.72
N GLU A 195 1.64 2.66 8.52
CA GLU A 195 2.99 2.91 8.00
C GLU A 195 3.10 4.32 7.42
N VAL A 196 4.26 4.95 7.56
CA VAL A 196 4.51 6.27 6.98
C VAL A 196 4.77 6.11 5.49
N LEU A 197 3.85 6.59 4.66
CA LEU A 197 3.90 6.44 3.20
C LEU A 197 3.87 7.80 2.48
N GLU A 198 4.53 7.86 1.33
CA GLU A 198 4.39 8.94 0.37
C GLU A 198 3.09 8.75 -0.43
N ARG A 199 2.02 9.42 -0.01
CA ARG A 199 0.68 9.26 -0.61
C ARG A 199 0.51 9.99 -1.94
N ARG A 200 1.48 10.84 -2.33
CA ARG A 200 1.52 11.48 -3.65
C ARG A 200 2.16 10.61 -4.73
N ASN A 201 2.50 9.34 -4.46
CA ASN A 201 3.23 8.48 -5.39
C ASN A 201 2.59 8.43 -6.81
N PRO A 202 3.30 8.91 -7.86
CA PRO A 202 2.77 8.97 -9.23
C PRO A 202 2.42 7.61 -9.86
N LEU A 203 2.92 6.51 -9.29
CA LEU A 203 2.68 5.16 -9.79
C LEU A 203 1.55 4.42 -9.05
N ALA A 204 1.00 4.99 -7.97
CA ALA A 204 0.07 4.29 -7.08
C ALA A 204 -1.39 4.29 -7.58
N PHE A 205 -1.58 3.91 -8.85
CA PHE A 205 -2.86 3.98 -9.56
C PHE A 205 -3.24 2.70 -10.29
N GLY A 206 -2.56 1.57 -10.01
CA GLY A 206 -2.81 0.30 -10.73
C GLY A 206 -4.26 -0.18 -10.68
N HIS A 207 -5.01 0.21 -9.64
CA HIS A 207 -6.43 -0.13 -9.45
C HIS A 207 -7.40 0.64 -10.37
N PHE A 208 -6.91 1.61 -11.16
CA PHE A 208 -7.68 2.28 -12.22
C PHE A 208 -7.37 1.74 -13.63
N ALA A 209 -6.49 0.73 -13.75
CA ALA A 209 -6.22 0.11 -15.03
C ALA A 209 -7.44 -0.72 -15.47
N ASN A 210 -8.04 -0.32 -16.60
CA ASN A 210 -9.24 -0.95 -17.12
C ASN A 210 -8.92 -2.17 -17.99
N HIS A 211 -9.86 -3.10 -18.04
CA HIS A 211 -9.87 -4.15 -19.06
C HIS A 211 -10.01 -3.49 -20.45
N PRO A 212 -9.26 -3.92 -21.48
CA PRO A 212 -9.40 -3.35 -22.82
C PRO A 212 -10.82 -3.53 -23.39
N PRO A 213 -11.27 -2.67 -24.32
CA PRO A 213 -12.50 -2.89 -25.05
C PRO A 213 -12.54 -4.26 -25.72
N LYS A 214 -13.74 -4.80 -25.94
CA LYS A 214 -13.92 -6.06 -26.66
C LYS A 214 -13.19 -6.01 -28.02
N GLY A 215 -12.36 -7.02 -28.29
CA GLY A 215 -11.59 -7.13 -29.52
C GLY A 215 -10.25 -6.39 -29.52
N SER A 216 -9.91 -5.68 -28.44
CA SER A 216 -8.58 -5.08 -28.27
C SER A 216 -7.67 -5.96 -27.41
N SER A 217 -6.38 -6.01 -27.74
CA SER A 217 -5.40 -6.70 -26.91
C SER A 217 -5.01 -5.86 -25.68
N PRO A 218 -4.75 -6.48 -24.52
CA PRO A 218 -4.14 -5.78 -23.40
C PRO A 218 -2.82 -5.12 -23.81
N ASN A 219 -2.51 -4.00 -23.16
CA ASN A 219 -1.26 -3.26 -23.34
C ASN A 219 -0.40 -3.19 -22.08
N VAL A 220 -0.91 -3.77 -20.99
CA VAL A 220 -0.26 -3.87 -19.69
C VAL A 220 -0.48 -5.27 -19.13
N MET A 221 0.47 -5.73 -18.32
CA MET A 221 0.45 -7.03 -17.66
C MET A 221 0.59 -6.85 -16.15
N ILE A 222 -0.20 -7.62 -15.40
CA ILE A 222 -0.08 -7.70 -13.94
C ILE A 222 1.07 -8.65 -13.59
N CYS A 223 2.03 -8.16 -12.82
CA CYS A 223 3.19 -8.91 -12.36
C CYS A 223 3.19 -8.94 -10.82
N PRO A 224 3.10 -10.12 -10.18
CA PRO A 224 3.39 -10.25 -8.77
C PRO A 224 4.83 -9.80 -8.49
N TYR A 225 4.98 -8.94 -7.49
CA TYR A 225 6.29 -8.44 -7.09
C TYR A 225 6.40 -8.45 -5.56
N ASP A 226 7.54 -8.92 -5.06
CA ASP A 226 7.81 -9.05 -3.64
C ASP A 226 8.93 -8.07 -3.29
N PHE A 227 8.56 -6.94 -2.66
CA PHE A 227 9.54 -5.93 -2.27
C PHE A 227 10.32 -6.41 -1.03
N PRO A 228 11.66 -6.46 -1.06
CA PRO A 228 12.44 -6.77 0.12
C PRO A 228 12.35 -5.61 1.13
N LEU A 229 11.91 -5.90 2.35
CA LEU A 229 11.75 -4.90 3.43
C LEU A 229 13.06 -4.64 4.18
N SER A 230 14.16 -5.28 3.79
CA SER A 230 15.52 -4.97 4.25
C SER A 230 15.92 -3.52 3.92
N GLU A 231 15.38 -2.96 2.84
CA GLU A 231 15.68 -1.60 2.38
C GLU A 231 14.70 -0.58 2.97
N LYS A 232 14.95 -0.15 4.21
CA LYS A 232 14.08 0.79 4.95
C LYS A 232 13.75 2.07 4.17
N ASN A 233 14.68 2.56 3.36
CA ASN A 233 14.50 3.81 2.59
C ASN A 233 13.50 3.67 1.44
N MET A 234 13.22 2.44 0.97
CA MET A 234 12.22 2.21 -0.09
C MET A 234 10.79 2.15 0.45
N ARG A 235 10.63 1.75 1.72
CA ARG A 235 9.32 1.42 2.31
C ARG A 235 8.28 2.52 2.13
N VAL A 236 8.70 3.78 2.30
CA VAL A 236 7.84 4.97 2.18
C VAL A 236 7.21 5.12 0.78
N TYR A 237 7.84 4.57 -0.25
CA TYR A 237 7.37 4.67 -1.64
C TYR A 237 6.56 3.46 -2.10
N ILE A 238 6.44 2.40 -1.29
CA ILE A 238 5.63 1.24 -1.64
C ILE A 238 4.21 1.46 -1.08
N PRO A 239 3.20 1.69 -1.94
CA PRO A 239 1.87 2.17 -1.55
C PRO A 239 0.98 1.05 -0.98
N ASN A 240 1.57 0.15 -0.20
CA ASN A 240 0.88 -0.96 0.42
C ASN A 240 1.18 -1.03 1.91
N ILE A 241 0.26 -1.60 2.69
CA ILE A 241 0.46 -2.00 4.09
C ILE A 241 -0.04 -3.41 4.29
N THR A 242 0.56 -4.18 5.20
CA THR A 242 0.10 -5.53 5.52
C THR A 242 -0.85 -5.51 6.71
N PHE A 243 -2.06 -6.02 6.51
CA PHE A 243 -3.03 -6.18 7.57
C PHE A 243 -2.54 -7.19 8.60
N GLY A 244 -2.63 -6.83 9.89
CA GLY A 244 -2.15 -7.69 10.98
C GLY A 244 -0.64 -7.68 11.19
N GLY A 245 0.08 -6.78 10.50
CA GLY A 245 1.52 -6.64 10.60
C GLY A 245 2.29 -7.59 9.70
N GLU A 246 3.59 -7.62 9.88
CA GLU A 246 4.52 -8.32 8.99
C GLU A 246 4.84 -9.75 9.46
N GLU A 247 4.33 -10.20 10.61
CA GLU A 247 4.61 -11.54 11.12
C GLU A 247 4.07 -12.63 10.18
N PRO A 248 4.93 -13.55 9.69
CA PRO A 248 4.54 -14.55 8.73
C PRO A 248 3.66 -15.63 9.37
N ILE A 249 2.34 -15.52 9.19
CA ILE A 249 1.42 -16.61 9.52
C ILE A 249 1.41 -17.62 8.37
N LYS A 250 2.08 -18.77 8.57
CA LYS A 250 2.02 -19.88 7.61
C LYS A 250 0.61 -20.47 7.55
N MET A 251 0.00 -20.44 6.37
CA MET A 251 -1.26 -21.10 6.09
C MET A 251 -1.11 -22.17 5.03
N LYS A 252 -1.77 -23.32 5.23
CA LYS A 252 -1.90 -24.38 4.24
C LYS A 252 -3.28 -24.33 3.60
N ARG A 253 -3.32 -24.40 2.28
CA ARG A 253 -4.55 -24.50 1.50
C ARG A 253 -4.95 -25.96 1.36
N PHE A 254 -6.17 -26.29 1.75
CA PHE A 254 -6.81 -27.58 1.48
C PHE A 254 -8.13 -27.31 0.75
N GLY A 255 -8.16 -27.56 -0.56
CA GLY A 255 -9.28 -27.20 -1.43
C GLY A 255 -9.49 -25.68 -1.51
N SER A 256 -10.69 -25.21 -1.16
CA SER A 256 -11.05 -23.78 -1.07
C SER A 256 -10.74 -23.15 0.29
N PHE A 257 -10.27 -23.94 1.27
CA PHE A 257 -10.10 -23.49 2.65
C PHE A 257 -8.63 -23.30 3.03
N TYR A 258 -8.37 -22.31 3.88
CA TYR A 258 -7.06 -22.04 4.45
C TYR A 258 -7.05 -22.38 5.93
N PHE A 259 -6.05 -23.15 6.35
CA PHE A 259 -5.84 -23.55 7.73
C PHE A 259 -4.50 -23.03 8.23
N LYS A 260 -4.46 -22.52 9.47
CA LYS A 260 -3.21 -22.13 10.11
C LYS A 260 -2.35 -23.38 10.30
N SER A 261 -1.12 -23.34 9.79
CA SER A 261 -0.15 -24.41 9.97
C SER A 261 0.61 -24.16 11.26
N GLY A 262 0.36 -24.97 12.28
CA GLY A 262 1.13 -24.95 13.53
C GLY A 262 2.51 -25.55 13.32
N SER A 263 3.46 -24.76 12.83
CA SER A 263 4.89 -25.04 12.97
C SER A 263 5.63 -23.72 13.02
N SER A 264 6.12 -23.37 14.21
CA SER A 264 7.18 -22.37 14.36
C SER A 264 8.48 -23.01 13.86
N ASP A 265 8.63 -23.13 12.55
CA ASP A 265 9.98 -23.32 12.03
C ASP A 265 10.70 -21.99 12.24
N ASN A 266 11.72 -22.02 13.10
CA ASN A 266 12.80 -21.05 13.11
C ASN A 266 13.56 -21.16 11.76
N GLN A 267 12.93 -20.72 10.67
CA GLN A 267 13.62 -20.38 9.45
C GLN A 267 14.29 -19.04 9.71
N ALA A 268 15.47 -19.13 10.33
CA ALA A 268 16.41 -18.03 10.38
C ALA A 268 16.77 -17.65 8.94
N GLY A 269 16.38 -16.45 8.51
CA GLY A 269 16.97 -15.80 7.33
C GLY A 269 16.06 -15.40 6.17
N ASP A 270 14.76 -15.70 6.19
CA ASP A 270 13.88 -15.17 5.14
C ASP A 270 13.73 -13.66 5.33
N SER A 271 14.31 -12.89 4.41
CA SER A 271 14.11 -11.44 4.35
C SER A 271 12.62 -11.18 4.27
N LEU A 272 12.13 -10.36 5.20
CA LEU A 272 10.73 -9.97 5.19
C LEU A 272 10.37 -9.30 3.85
N VAL A 273 9.30 -9.73 3.20
CA VAL A 273 8.87 -9.19 1.90
C VAL A 273 7.47 -8.60 1.96
N LEU A 274 7.25 -7.53 1.19
CA LEU A 274 5.93 -6.96 0.96
C LEU A 274 5.38 -7.44 -0.37
N LYS A 275 4.32 -8.24 -0.29
CA LYS A 275 3.69 -8.94 -1.41
C LYS A 275 2.71 -8.05 -2.16
N THR A 276 3.13 -7.46 -3.28
CA THR A 276 2.30 -6.55 -4.09
C THR A 276 2.11 -7.03 -5.53
N LEU A 277 1.46 -6.20 -6.34
CA LEU A 277 1.29 -6.34 -7.78
C LEU A 277 1.72 -5.04 -8.46
N VAL A 278 2.46 -5.18 -9.56
CA VAL A 278 2.83 -4.07 -10.42
C VAL A 278 2.26 -4.28 -11.82
N LEU A 279 2.01 -3.20 -12.53
CA LEU A 279 1.64 -3.21 -13.94
C LEU A 279 2.89 -2.92 -14.76
N GLY A 280 3.28 -3.84 -15.62
CA GLY A 280 4.35 -3.66 -16.60
C GLY A 280 3.80 -3.56 -18.02
N THR A 281 4.63 -3.16 -18.97
CA THR A 281 4.31 -3.24 -20.40
C THR A 281 5.30 -4.10 -21.16
N ASP A 282 4.80 -4.83 -22.15
CA ASP A 282 5.56 -5.67 -23.07
C ASP A 282 5.81 -5.00 -24.43
N LYS A 283 5.31 -3.77 -24.61
CA LYS A 283 5.47 -2.97 -25.83
C LYS A 283 5.72 -1.51 -25.48
N LEU A 284 6.18 -0.74 -26.45
CA LEU A 284 6.31 0.70 -26.31
C LEU A 284 4.92 1.34 -26.18
N LEU A 285 4.72 2.17 -25.17
CA LEU A 285 3.48 2.93 -24.96
C LEU A 285 3.72 4.43 -25.09
N LYS A 286 2.75 5.12 -25.68
CA LYS A 286 2.74 6.57 -25.94
C LYS A 286 1.37 7.14 -25.60
#